data_AF-A0A084A7X0-F1
#
_entry.id   AF-A0A084A7X0-F1
#
_cell.length_a   1.000
_cell.length_b   1.000
_cell.length_c   1.000
_cell.angle_alpha   90.00
_cell.angle_beta   90.00
_cell.angle_gamma   90.00
#
_symmetry.space_group_name_H-M   'P 1'
#
loop_
_entity.id
_entity.type
_entity.pdbx_description
1 polymer ?
#
loop_
_entity_poly.entity_id
_entity_poly.type
_entity_poly.pdbx_seq_one_letter_code
_entity_poly.pdbx_strand_id
1 'polypeptide(L)' 'MNSDKLINENNQLRENLNSENKRYYEDLLVYIRSKSTFNREKDVEQLLLDMLHDLIDAQSNGESAEFYFGRDPKSLAD' A
#
# COMPACT_ATOMS: atom_id res chain seq x y z
N MET A 1 7.88 -6.64 -14.20
CA MET A 1 8.94 -6.44 -13.18
C MET A 1 9.04 -7.68 -12.30
N ASN A 2 10.17 -7.88 -11.62
CA ASN A 2 10.31 -8.91 -10.58
C ASN A 2 9.98 -8.30 -9.20
N SER A 3 9.71 -9.13 -8.19
CA SER A 3 9.31 -8.70 -6.84
C SER A 3 10.26 -7.64 -6.26
N ASP A 4 11.58 -7.83 -6.39
CA ASP A 4 12.58 -6.87 -5.86
C ASP A 4 12.43 -5.46 -6.43
N LYS A 5 12.08 -5.34 -7.71
CA LYS A 5 11.88 -4.03 -8.34
C LYS A 5 10.63 -3.34 -7.81
N LEU A 6 9.56 -4.10 -7.61
CA LEU A 6 8.30 -3.62 -7.05
C LEU A 6 8.51 -3.16 -5.60
N ILE A 7 9.22 -3.95 -4.79
CA ILE A 7 9.58 -3.59 -3.41
C ILE A 7 10.40 -2.30 -3.37
N ASN A 8 11.42 -2.17 -4.23
CA ASN A 8 12.26 -0.97 -4.25
C ASN A 8 11.46 0.28 -4.63
N GLU A 9 10.62 0.19 -5.65
CA GLU A 9 9.75 1.29 -6.07
C GLU A 9 8.76 1.67 -4.97
N ASN A 10 8.16 0.68 -4.31
CA ASN A 10 7.28 0.90 -3.17
C ASN A 10 7.97 1.67 -2.03
N ASN A 11 9.20 1.26 -1.68
CA ASN A 11 10.00 1.91 -0.65
C ASN A 11 10.38 3.36 -1.00
N GLN A 12 10.54 3.66 -2.29
CA GLN A 12 10.85 5.02 -2.75
C GLN A 12 9.59 5.90 -2.74
N LEU A 13 8.48 5.40 -3.27
CA LEU A 13 7.24 6.16 -3.43
C LEU A 13 6.53 6.44 -2.10
N ARG A 14 6.62 5.53 -1.13
CA ARG A 14 5.98 5.73 0.19
C ARG A 14 6.54 6.94 0.95
N GLU A 15 7.74 7.41 0.60
CA GLU A 15 8.32 8.62 1.17
C GLU A 15 7.62 9.91 0.69
N ASN A 16 6.81 9.83 -0.38
CA ASN A 16 5.98 10.94 -0.85
C ASN A 16 4.65 11.07 -0.07
N LEU A 17 4.34 10.09 0.78
CA LEU A 17 3.16 10.16 1.65
C LEU A 17 3.42 11.11 2.82
N ASN A 18 2.37 11.82 3.23
CA ASN A 18 2.34 12.53 4.50
C ASN A 18 2.36 11.51 5.67
N SER A 19 2.62 11.99 6.88
CA SER A 19 2.81 11.10 8.04
C SER A 19 1.58 10.23 8.37
N GLU A 20 0.36 10.73 8.13
CA GLU A 20 -0.88 10.00 8.38
C GLU A 20 -1.07 8.86 7.37
N ASN A 21 -1.02 9.19 6.09
CA ASN A 21 -1.18 8.23 5.00
C ASN A 21 -0.04 7.21 4.98
N LYS A 22 1.19 7.62 5.29
CA LYS A 22 2.34 6.72 5.40
C LYS A 22 2.12 5.66 6.48
N ARG A 23 1.66 6.07 7.67
CA ARG A 23 1.39 5.15 8.78
C ARG A 23 0.31 4.14 8.42
N TYR A 24 -0.79 4.60 7.82
CA TYR A 24 -1.86 3.72 7.36
C TYR A 24 -1.35 2.71 6.33
N TYR A 25 -0.58 3.18 5.35
CA TYR A 25 -0.03 2.34 4.29
C TYR A 25 0.98 1.30 4.80
N GLU A 26 1.81 1.66 5.78
CA GLU A 26 2.75 0.72 6.42
C GLU A 26 2.01 -0.39 7.18
N ASP A 27 0.92 -0.06 7.88
CA ASP A 27 0.07 -1.04 8.56
C ASP A 27 -0.60 -2.01 7.56
N LEU A 28 -1.10 -1.48 6.43
CA LEU A 28 -1.66 -2.27 5.33
C LEU A 28 -0.62 -3.22 4.70
N LEU A 29 0.60 -2.71 4.47
CA LEU A 29 1.69 -3.46 3.87
C LEU A 29 2.10 -4.66 4.74
N VAL A 30 2.20 -4.47 6.06
CA VAL A 30 2.47 -5.57 6.99
C VAL A 30 1.33 -6.60 6.96
N TYR A 31 0.08 -6.14 6.98
CA TYR A 31 -1.08 -7.03 6.96
C TYR A 31 -1.11 -7.90 5.71
N ILE A 32 -1.04 -7.29 4.52
CA ILE A 32 -1.13 -8.00 3.24
C ILE A 32 0.02 -8.99 3.09
N ARG A 33 1.27 -8.58 3.38
CA ARG A 33 2.42 -9.51 3.31
C ARG A 33 2.28 -10.68 4.27
N SER A 34 1.74 -10.45 5.47
CA SER A 34 1.53 -11.52 6.46
C SER A 34 0.44 -12.51 6.07
N LYS A 35 -0.59 -12.05 5.34
CA LYS A 35 -1.70 -12.87 4.84
C LYS A 35 -1.40 -13.58 3.52
N SER A 36 -0.39 -13.12 2.81
CA SER A 36 -0.04 -13.59 1.48
C SER A 36 0.71 -14.93 1.43
N THR A 37 0.63 -15.75 2.48
CA THR A 37 1.31 -17.06 2.57
C THR A 37 0.97 -18.03 1.42
N PHE A 38 -0.13 -17.79 0.69
CA PHE A 38 -0.55 -18.58 -0.48
C PHE A 38 -0.45 -17.83 -1.82
N ASN A 39 -0.17 -16.53 -1.82
CA ASN A 39 -0.13 -15.70 -3.03
C ASN A 39 1.29 -15.65 -3.60
N ARG A 40 1.41 -15.47 -4.92
CA ARG A 40 2.72 -15.22 -5.54
C ARG A 40 3.22 -13.86 -5.09
N GLU A 41 4.40 -13.81 -4.50
CA GLU A 41 5.06 -12.59 -4.02
C GLU A 41 4.98 -11.42 -5.01
N LYS A 42 5.23 -11.67 -6.29
CA LYS A 42 5.13 -10.64 -7.34
C LYS A 42 3.74 -9.99 -7.40
N ASP A 43 2.68 -10.79 -7.29
CA ASP A 43 1.30 -10.30 -7.42
C ASP A 43 0.92 -9.47 -6.18
N VAL A 44 1.43 -9.88 -5.01
CA VAL A 44 1.32 -9.15 -3.74
C VAL A 44 2.01 -7.79 -3.81
N GLU A 45 3.26 -7.77 -4.28
CA GLU A 45 4.02 -6.52 -4.39
C GLU A 45 3.46 -5.59 -5.47
N GLN A 46 2.85 -6.14 -6.54
CA GLN A 46 2.16 -5.34 -7.54
C GLN A 46 0.90 -4.69 -6.94
N LEU A 47 0.07 -5.47 -6.24
CA LEU A 47 -1.12 -4.95 -5.56
C LEU A 47 -0.77 -3.82 -4.58
N LEU A 48 0.28 -4.01 -3.76
CA LEU A 48 0.77 -3.01 -2.83
C LEU A 48 1.22 -1.73 -3.53
N LEU A 49 1.92 -1.86 -4.66
CA LEU A 49 2.35 -0.72 -5.45
C LEU A 49 1.17 0.04 -6.07
N ASP A 50 0.17 -0.67 -6.59
CA ASP A 50 -1.02 -0.07 -7.18
C ASP A 50 -1.81 0.72 -6.12
N MET A 51 -2.04 0.14 -4.92
CA MET A 51 -2.69 0.85 -3.81
C MET A 51 -1.89 2.06 -3.32
N LEU A 52 -0.55 2.00 -3.37
CA LEU A 52 0.30 3.13 -3.02
C LEU A 52 0.14 4.28 -4.01
N HIS A 53 0.03 3.99 -5.31
CA HIS A 53 -0.24 4.99 -6.33
C HIS A 53 -1.60 5.66 -6.10
N ASP A 54 -2.65 4.87 -5.90
CA ASP A 54 -3.99 5.38 -5.59
C ASP A 54 -3.99 6.27 -4.34
N LEU A 55 -3.21 5.89 -3.32
CA LEU A 55 -3.09 6.68 -2.09
C LEU A 55 -2.37 8.02 -2.32
N ILE A 56 -1.30 8.01 -3.11
CA ILE A 56 -0.56 9.23 -3.45
C ILE A 56 -1.49 10.19 -4.21
N ASP A 57 -2.27 9.68 -5.15
CA ASP A 57 -3.23 10.47 -5.92
C ASP A 57 -4.35 11.03 -5.03
N ALA A 58 -4.93 10.21 -4.15
CA ALA A 58 -5.92 10.64 -3.16
C ALA A 58 -5.36 11.73 -2.23
N GLN A 59 -4.13 11.55 -1.75
CA GLN A 59 -3.43 12.55 -0.95
C GLN A 59 -3.25 13.88 -1.69
N SER A 60 -2.88 13.83 -2.97
CA SER A 60 -2.76 15.02 -3.81
C SER A 60 -4.09 15.75 -4.00
N ASN A 61 -5.22 15.05 -3.87
CA ASN A 61 -6.57 15.61 -3.85
C ASN A 61 -7.03 16.06 -2.45
N GLY A 62 -6.18 15.92 -1.42
CA GLY A 62 -6.49 16.29 -0.04
C GLY A 62 -7.26 15.23 0.75
N GLU A 63 -7.34 14.00 0.24
CA GLU A 63 -8.02 12.88 0.90
C GLU A 63 -7.04 12.06 1.76
N SER A 64 -7.49 11.62 2.93
CA SER A 64 -6.71 10.71 3.78
C SER A 64 -6.90 9.26 3.34
N ALA A 65 -5.94 8.40 3.69
CA ALA A 65 -6.00 6.98 3.43
C ALA A 65 -7.26 6.34 4.04
N GLU A 66 -7.63 6.74 5.25
CA GLU A 66 -8.84 6.25 5.91
C GLU A 66 -10.13 6.68 5.21
N PHE A 67 -10.12 7.82 4.52
CA PHE A 67 -11.26 8.27 3.73
C PHE A 67 -11.38 7.48 2.43
N TYR A 68 -10.26 7.27 1.73
CA TYR A 68 -10.22 6.61 0.43
C TYR A 68 -10.38 5.08 0.53
N PHE A 69 -9.63 4.46 1.45
CA PHE A 69 -9.59 3.01 1.65
C PHE A 69 -10.48 2.55 2.82
N GLY A 70 -11.01 3.46 3.63
CA GLY A 70 -11.75 3.11 4.84
C GLY A 70 -10.86 2.98 6.08
N ARG A 71 -11.47 2.95 7.26
CA ARG A 71 -10.76 3.00 8.55
C ARG A 71 -10.00 1.73 8.93
N ASP A 72 -10.33 0.61 8.30
CA ASP A 72 -9.66 -0.66 8.60
C ASP A 72 -8.94 -1.19 7.36
N PRO A 73 -7.61 -1.00 7.26
CA PRO A 73 -6.82 -1.53 6.16
C PRO A 73 -6.93 -3.05 6.03
N LYS A 74 -7.29 -3.75 7.12
CA LYS A 74 -7.44 -5.21 7.13
C LYS A 74 -8.73 -5.69 6.46
N SER A 75 -9.77 -4.86 6.47
CA SER A 75 -11.07 -5.18 5.86
C SER A 75 -11.06 -5.16 4.32
N LEU A 76 -10.03 -4.58 3.72
CA LEU A 76 -9.88 -4.47 2.26
C LEU A 76 -9.32 -5.73 1.60
N ALA A 77 -8.67 -6.58 2.38
CA ALA A 77 -7.95 -7.75 1.89
C ALA A 77 -8.53 -9.07 2.43
N ASP A 78 -9.85 -9.08 2.73
CA ASP A 78 -10.64 -10.27 3.08
C ASP A 78 -11.43 -10.78 1.87
#